data_AF-A0A413JVJ4-F1
#
_entry.id   AF-A0A413JVJ4-F1
#
_cell.length_a   1.000
_cell.length_b   1.000
_cell.length_c   1.000
_cell.angle_alpha   90.00
_cell.angle_beta   90.00
_cell.angle_gamma   90.00
#
_symmetry.space_group_name_H-M   'P 1'
#
loop_
_entity.id
_entity.type
_entity.pdbx_description
1 polymer ?
#
loop_
_entity_poly.entity_id
_entity_poly.type
_entity_poly.pdbx_seq_one_letter_code
_entity_poly.pdbx_strand_id
1 'polypeptide(L)'
;MKKVILAVASIALWASCIEDEKDYSQIIETRVANCETSQDFDVPIKEGYTTFVTYGEDTIAVANEPITIRIPKNTAVSTRAGDGINISYDVLKEGAETTYAKTWQAVMFEDTQNGDYDYNDLIIHVQNTASNHAYQHPDETWQSIKIQPIALGSIKTIKLGCILSDGSEHIISNDVRTDLFSGKQGFINTVDDNTPIRYRLSSTNIQNYAFAKTEQKAAWVAWFIEVDGKRMYAASSDIDYKVYDMVNKENMPYGLAVASGNGTFSYPQEKNSLFETYLGFSDWINGKASSIGSFEKELVYKYCSGGIISEDGKSHKIWDYQDLQ
;
A
#
# COMPACT_ATOMS: atom_id res chain seq x y z
N MET A 1 -70.08 28.59 -16.14
CA MET A 1 -68.65 28.99 -16.10
C MET A 1 -68.26 29.36 -14.69
N LYS A 2 -67.42 28.54 -14.05
CA LYS A 2 -66.27 28.88 -13.17
C LYS A 2 -66.01 27.71 -12.21
N LYS A 3 -64.90 27.03 -12.51
CA LYS A 3 -64.19 26.07 -11.65
C LYS A 3 -63.71 26.81 -10.40
N VAL A 4 -63.79 26.21 -9.21
CA VAL A 4 -62.74 26.28 -8.19
C VAL A 4 -62.83 25.00 -7.33
N ILE A 5 -61.89 24.08 -7.55
CA ILE A 5 -61.53 23.04 -6.60
C ILE A 5 -60.46 23.67 -5.71
N LEU A 6 -60.72 23.77 -4.40
CA LEU A 6 -59.73 24.22 -3.44
C LEU A 6 -58.90 23.01 -3.02
N ALA A 7 -57.76 22.82 -3.69
CA ALA A 7 -56.74 21.89 -3.24
C ALA A 7 -55.90 22.57 -2.15
N VAL A 8 -55.97 22.05 -0.93
CA VAL A 8 -55.03 22.41 0.15
C VAL A 8 -53.74 21.66 -0.14
N ALA A 9 -52.76 22.36 -0.71
CA ALA A 9 -51.42 21.85 -0.91
C ALA A 9 -50.66 21.90 0.42
N SER A 10 -50.46 20.74 1.03
CA SER A 10 -49.47 20.54 2.09
C SER A 10 -48.08 20.63 1.46
N ILE A 11 -47.48 21.82 1.47
CA ILE A 11 -46.05 21.97 1.17
C ILE A 11 -45.30 21.47 2.42
N ALA A 12 -44.97 20.18 2.44
CA ALA A 12 -43.89 19.70 3.29
C ALA A 12 -42.59 20.23 2.66
N LEU A 13 -42.02 21.26 3.27
CA LEU A 13 -40.65 21.70 3.02
C LEU A 13 -39.71 20.54 3.36
N TRP A 14 -39.28 19.79 2.35
CA TRP A 14 -38.06 19.00 2.42
C TRP A 14 -36.89 19.98 2.28
N ALA A 15 -36.54 20.62 3.39
CA ALA A 15 -35.29 21.35 3.54
C ALA A 15 -34.56 20.71 4.73
N SER A 16 -33.91 19.58 4.46
CA SER A 16 -32.92 18.99 5.36
C SER A 16 -32.02 18.08 4.53
N CYS A 17 -30.71 18.27 4.67
CA CYS A 17 -29.62 17.57 4.00
C CYS A 17 -29.21 18.08 2.61
N ILE A 18 -29.00 19.39 2.48
CA ILE A 18 -27.99 19.95 1.55
C ILE A 18 -27.02 20.81 2.39
N GLU A 19 -26.63 20.31 3.56
CA GLU A 19 -25.38 20.73 4.20
C GLU A 19 -24.31 19.79 3.67
N ASP A 20 -23.60 20.29 2.66
CA ASP A 20 -22.18 20.03 2.38
C ASP A 20 -21.70 18.66 1.86
N GLU A 21 -22.32 18.13 0.80
CA GLU A 21 -21.73 17.06 -0.01
C GLU A 21 -20.31 17.42 -0.54
N LYS A 22 -20.04 18.72 -0.77
CA LYS A 22 -18.71 19.23 -1.13
C LYS A 22 -17.69 19.17 0.02
N ASP A 23 -18.09 19.52 1.24
CA ASP A 23 -17.18 19.50 2.40
C ASP A 23 -16.86 18.05 2.79
N TYR A 24 -17.87 17.16 2.74
CA TYR A 24 -17.67 15.74 2.99
C TYR A 24 -16.72 15.07 1.98
N SER A 25 -16.90 15.35 0.68
CA SER A 25 -15.99 14.88 -0.37
C SER A 25 -14.56 15.40 -0.16
N GLN A 26 -14.40 16.66 0.28
CA GLN A 26 -13.10 17.27 0.52
C GLN A 26 -12.38 16.67 1.74
N ILE A 27 -13.13 16.30 2.78
CA ILE A 27 -12.61 15.59 3.96
C ILE A 27 -12.06 14.22 3.55
N ILE A 28 -12.80 13.45 2.75
CA ILE A 28 -12.35 12.13 2.28
C ILE A 28 -11.11 12.27 1.40
N GLU A 29 -11.12 13.20 0.43
CA GLU A 29 -9.96 13.46 -0.44
C GLU A 29 -8.71 13.78 0.38
N THR A 30 -8.84 14.68 1.36
CA THR A 30 -7.75 15.06 2.25
C THR A 30 -7.27 13.87 3.08
N ARG A 31 -8.19 13.06 3.61
CA ARG A 31 -7.86 11.85 4.37
C ARG A 31 -7.05 10.87 3.53
N VAL A 32 -7.53 10.56 2.33
CA VAL A 32 -6.85 9.64 1.40
C VAL A 32 -5.46 10.17 1.03
N ALA A 33 -5.34 11.45 0.71
CA ALA A 33 -4.07 12.08 0.38
C ALA A 33 -3.06 12.12 1.55
N ASN A 34 -3.55 12.19 2.79
CA ASN A 34 -2.71 12.10 3.99
C ASN A 34 -2.18 10.67 4.21
N CYS A 35 -3.03 9.67 3.96
CA CYS A 35 -2.66 8.25 4.06
C CYS A 35 -1.74 7.77 2.93
N GLU A 36 -1.61 8.52 1.83
CA GLU A 36 -0.62 8.25 0.79
C GLU A 36 0.81 8.38 1.34
N THR A 37 1.51 7.24 1.40
CA THR A 37 2.87 7.15 1.98
C THR A 37 3.97 7.21 0.94
N SER A 38 3.62 7.34 -0.33
CA SER A 38 4.55 7.38 -1.46
C SER A 38 4.39 8.67 -2.28
N GLN A 39 5.39 8.99 -3.10
CA GLN A 39 5.37 10.12 -4.02
C GLN A 39 6.18 9.80 -5.28
N ASP A 40 5.89 10.52 -6.37
CA ASP A 40 6.62 10.38 -7.63
C ASP A 40 7.99 11.03 -7.50
N PHE A 41 8.94 10.40 -8.16
CA PHE A 41 10.30 10.87 -8.30
C PHE A 41 10.80 10.59 -9.70
N ASP A 42 11.10 11.65 -10.44
CA ASP A 42 11.72 11.55 -11.75
C ASP A 42 13.20 11.23 -11.59
N VAL A 43 13.61 10.08 -12.12
CA VAL A 43 15.01 9.65 -12.01
C VAL A 43 15.88 10.53 -12.91
N PRO A 44 16.94 11.18 -12.38
CA PRO A 44 17.81 12.01 -13.19
C PRO A 44 18.62 11.14 -14.16
N ILE A 45 18.52 11.46 -15.46
CA ILE A 45 19.25 10.75 -16.52
C ILE A 45 20.47 11.55 -16.94
N LYS A 46 21.59 10.84 -17.13
CA LYS A 46 22.84 11.40 -17.62
C LYS A 46 23.28 10.64 -18.86
N GLU A 47 23.46 11.35 -19.97
CA GLU A 47 23.89 10.76 -21.25
C GLU A 47 25.19 9.96 -21.09
N GLY A 48 25.21 8.73 -21.60
CA GLY A 48 26.36 7.81 -21.50
C GLY A 48 26.48 7.06 -20.16
N TYR A 49 25.51 7.20 -19.26
CA TYR A 49 25.51 6.54 -17.95
C TYR A 49 24.20 5.78 -17.69
N THR A 50 24.30 4.77 -16.84
CA THR A 50 23.17 4.17 -16.13
C THR A 50 23.06 4.81 -14.76
N THR A 51 21.89 5.36 -14.45
CA THR A 51 21.54 5.87 -13.12
C THR A 51 21.03 4.73 -12.24
N PHE A 52 21.57 4.64 -11.02
CA PHE A 52 21.09 3.73 -9.98
C PHE A 52 20.48 4.55 -8.85
N VAL A 53 19.28 4.18 -8.44
CA VAL A 53 18.60 4.75 -7.28
C VAL A 53 18.50 3.69 -6.20
N THR A 54 19.01 3.98 -5.01
CA THR A 54 18.96 3.07 -3.86
C THR A 54 18.24 3.69 -2.66
N TYR A 55 17.62 2.84 -1.84
CA TYR A 55 17.02 3.21 -0.56
C TYR A 55 17.40 2.16 0.49
N GLY A 56 18.23 2.58 1.45
CA GLY A 56 18.98 1.63 2.28
C GLY A 56 19.93 0.79 1.42
N GLU A 57 19.89 -0.53 1.60
CA GLU A 57 20.70 -1.49 0.84
C GLU A 57 20.05 -1.90 -0.50
N ASP A 58 18.79 -1.53 -0.72
CA ASP A 58 18.02 -1.94 -1.90
C ASP A 58 18.25 -1.01 -3.10
N THR A 59 18.53 -1.59 -4.26
CA THR A 59 18.42 -0.87 -5.55
C THR A 59 16.96 -0.87 -6.00
N ILE A 60 16.34 0.31 -5.93
CA ILE A 60 14.92 0.53 -6.25
C ILE A 60 14.70 1.03 -7.67
N ALA A 61 15.72 1.53 -8.35
CA ALA A 61 15.63 1.78 -9.79
C ALA A 61 16.98 1.67 -10.49
N VAL A 62 16.94 1.24 -11.74
CA VAL A 62 18.04 1.31 -12.70
C VAL A 62 17.46 1.98 -13.93
N ALA A 63 18.06 3.08 -14.37
CA ALA A 63 17.53 3.88 -15.46
C ALA A 63 18.62 4.36 -16.41
N ASN A 64 18.43 4.12 -17.70
CA ASN A 64 19.21 4.70 -18.80
C ASN A 64 18.33 5.53 -19.75
N GLU A 65 17.02 5.53 -19.53
CA GLU A 65 16.02 6.37 -20.17
C GLU A 65 15.11 7.02 -19.10
N PRO A 66 14.37 8.09 -19.43
CA PRO A 66 13.47 8.73 -18.47
C PRO A 66 12.44 7.76 -17.89
N ILE A 67 12.35 7.74 -16.56
CA ILE A 67 11.37 6.97 -15.79
C ILE A 67 11.00 7.76 -14.52
N THR A 68 9.72 7.72 -14.18
CA THR A 68 9.19 8.17 -12.89
C THR A 68 8.99 6.95 -11.99
N ILE A 69 9.46 7.03 -10.74
CA ILE A 69 9.36 5.93 -9.76
C ILE A 69 8.61 6.40 -8.50
N ARG A 70 8.04 5.47 -7.73
CA ARG A 70 7.52 5.79 -6.39
C ARG A 70 8.64 5.67 -5.36
N ILE A 71 8.81 6.71 -4.55
CA ILE A 71 9.66 6.70 -3.35
C ILE A 71 8.80 7.00 -2.12
N PRO A 72 9.23 6.64 -0.89
CA PRO A 72 8.48 7.00 0.29
C PRO A 72 8.41 8.53 0.44
N LYS A 73 7.22 9.02 0.79
CA LYS A 73 6.93 10.44 0.98
C LYS A 73 7.83 11.03 2.06
N ASN A 74 8.23 12.29 1.89
CA ASN A 74 9.12 13.01 2.81
C ASN A 74 10.53 12.41 2.97
N THR A 75 10.96 11.50 2.08
CA THR A 75 12.33 10.98 2.10
C THR A 75 13.30 11.98 1.50
N ALA A 76 14.40 12.24 2.20
CA ALA A 76 15.48 13.07 1.66
C ALA A 76 16.13 12.39 0.45
N VAL A 77 16.43 13.18 -0.59
CA VAL A 77 17.13 12.72 -1.80
C VAL A 77 18.53 13.30 -1.80
N SER A 78 19.54 12.44 -1.95
CA SER A 78 20.95 12.81 -1.85
C SER A 78 21.79 12.13 -2.94
N THR A 79 22.86 12.80 -3.36
CA THR A 79 23.93 12.20 -4.19
C THR A 79 25.10 11.70 -3.34
N ARG A 80 25.03 11.88 -2.02
CA ARG A 80 26.00 11.39 -1.03
C ARG A 80 25.36 10.29 -0.21
N ALA A 81 26.11 9.22 0.03
CA ALA A 81 25.69 8.11 0.90
C ALA A 81 25.15 8.65 2.24
N GLY A 82 23.90 8.31 2.55
CA GLY A 82 23.22 8.68 3.79
C GLY A 82 21.83 8.07 3.89
N ASP A 83 21.14 8.41 4.97
CA ASP A 83 19.77 7.97 5.23
C ASP A 83 18.82 8.64 4.22
N GLY A 84 18.24 7.85 3.31
CA GLY A 84 17.31 8.33 2.29
C GLY A 84 17.57 7.74 0.90
N ILE A 85 17.04 8.42 -0.12
CA ILE A 85 17.25 8.05 -1.52
C ILE A 85 18.65 8.47 -1.94
N ASN A 86 19.44 7.52 -2.45
CA ASN A 86 20.78 7.76 -2.95
C ASN A 86 20.83 7.55 -4.47
N ILE A 87 21.53 8.45 -5.16
CA ILE A 87 21.67 8.41 -6.62
C ILE A 87 23.13 8.24 -7.00
N SER A 88 23.42 7.27 -7.86
CA SER A 88 24.76 7.01 -8.39
C SER A 88 24.72 6.72 -9.89
N TYR A 89 25.88 6.79 -10.54
CA TYR A 89 26.01 6.62 -11.99
C TYR A 89 27.15 5.65 -12.31
N ASP A 90 26.92 4.69 -13.19
CA ASP A 90 27.96 3.87 -13.84
C ASP A 90 27.95 4.13 -15.34
N VAL A 91 29.08 3.90 -16.02
CA VAL A 91 29.15 4.03 -17.48
C VAL A 91 28.18 3.05 -18.11
N LEU A 92 27.37 3.52 -19.06
CA LEU A 92 26.40 2.68 -19.77
C LEU A 92 27.13 1.54 -20.48
N LYS A 93 26.81 0.31 -20.10
CA LYS A 93 27.38 -0.90 -20.71
C LYS A 93 26.50 -1.32 -21.89
N GLU A 94 27.13 -1.78 -22.96
CA GLU A 94 26.44 -2.34 -24.12
C GLU A 94 25.54 -3.51 -23.66
N GLY A 95 24.25 -3.48 -24.02
CA GLY A 95 23.25 -4.47 -23.58
C GLY A 95 22.61 -4.23 -22.20
N ALA A 96 22.97 -3.16 -21.47
CA ALA A 96 22.36 -2.80 -20.18
C ALA A 96 21.00 -2.05 -20.36
N GLU A 97 20.17 -2.52 -21.27
CA GLU A 97 19.01 -1.78 -21.82
C GLU A 97 17.76 -1.78 -20.92
N THR A 98 17.82 -2.43 -19.76
CA THR A 98 16.64 -2.56 -18.91
C THR A 98 16.55 -1.39 -17.94
N THR A 99 15.66 -0.45 -18.24
CA THR A 99 15.18 0.51 -17.26
C THR A 99 14.07 -0.14 -16.43
N TYR A 100 14.21 -0.13 -15.11
CA TYR A 100 13.19 -0.66 -14.21
C TYR A 100 13.11 0.12 -12.90
N ALA A 101 11.97 -0.01 -12.25
CA ALA A 101 11.68 0.47 -10.92
C ALA A 101 11.12 -0.67 -10.05
N LYS A 102 11.43 -0.65 -8.76
CA LYS A 102 10.93 -1.55 -7.73
C LYS A 102 10.43 -0.72 -6.55
N THR A 103 9.27 -1.07 -6.05
CA THR A 103 8.64 -0.39 -4.91
C THR A 103 8.14 -1.44 -3.93
N TRP A 104 8.42 -1.20 -2.65
CA TRP A 104 7.97 -2.06 -1.56
C TRP A 104 6.82 -1.42 -0.80
N GLN A 105 5.82 -2.21 -0.41
CA GLN A 105 4.71 -1.76 0.43
C GLN A 105 4.35 -2.81 1.49
N ALA A 106 4.15 -2.38 2.73
CA ALA A 106 3.30 -3.11 3.67
C ALA A 106 1.86 -2.70 3.38
N VAL A 107 0.99 -3.65 3.08
CA VAL A 107 -0.44 -3.40 2.90
C VAL A 107 -1.20 -4.07 4.03
N MET A 108 -2.02 -3.27 4.71
CA MET A 108 -2.69 -3.62 5.96
C MET A 108 -4.17 -3.28 5.85
N PHE A 109 -5.05 -4.14 6.33
CA PHE A 109 -6.50 -3.95 6.26
C PHE A 109 -7.21 -4.24 7.58
N GLU A 110 -8.37 -3.60 7.72
CA GLU A 110 -9.50 -4.01 8.56
C GLU A 110 -10.46 -4.88 7.72
N ASP A 111 -11.05 -5.91 8.32
CA ASP A 111 -12.01 -6.84 7.69
C ASP A 111 -13.48 -6.43 7.86
N THR A 112 -13.71 -5.30 8.52
CA THR A 112 -15.02 -4.76 8.87
C THR A 112 -15.05 -3.25 8.70
N GLN A 113 -16.25 -2.70 8.49
CA GLN A 113 -16.40 -1.25 8.35
C GLN A 113 -16.26 -0.50 9.68
N ASN A 114 -16.49 -1.19 10.79
CA ASN A 114 -16.35 -0.68 12.15
C ASN A 114 -15.29 -1.54 12.84
N GLY A 115 -14.03 -1.25 12.53
CA GLY A 115 -12.86 -1.92 13.04
C GLY A 115 -12.52 -1.57 14.48
N ASP A 116 -11.63 -2.35 15.09
CA ASP A 116 -10.91 -1.94 16.30
C ASP A 116 -9.65 -1.11 15.98
N TYR A 117 -9.37 -0.92 14.68
CA TYR A 117 -8.31 -0.07 14.15
C TYR A 117 -6.91 -0.60 14.46
N ASP A 118 -6.75 -1.92 14.62
CA ASP A 118 -5.45 -2.56 14.74
C ASP A 118 -4.78 -2.86 13.38
N TYR A 119 -5.56 -2.83 12.29
CA TYR A 119 -5.18 -3.06 10.90
C TYR A 119 -4.38 -4.35 10.68
N ASN A 120 -4.60 -5.37 11.50
CA ASN A 120 -3.87 -6.64 11.40
C ASN A 120 -4.71 -7.79 10.84
N ASP A 121 -5.98 -7.53 10.46
CA ASP A 121 -6.88 -8.52 9.89
C ASP A 121 -6.29 -9.19 8.65
N LEU A 122 -5.58 -8.42 7.81
CA LEU A 122 -4.70 -8.91 6.76
C LEU A 122 -3.50 -7.98 6.61
N ILE A 123 -2.29 -8.56 6.72
CA ILE A 123 -1.04 -7.87 6.44
C ILE A 123 -0.25 -8.64 5.40
N ILE A 124 0.12 -7.95 4.32
CA ILE A 124 0.98 -8.47 3.26
C ILE A 124 2.14 -7.50 2.98
N HIS A 125 3.28 -8.07 2.62
CA HIS A 125 4.43 -7.34 2.12
C HIS A 125 4.53 -7.54 0.60
N VAL A 126 4.62 -6.45 -0.14
CA VAL A 126 4.44 -6.42 -1.59
C VAL A 126 5.69 -5.86 -2.26
N GLN A 127 6.20 -6.57 -3.26
CA GLN A 127 7.12 -6.03 -4.25
C GLN A 127 6.36 -5.76 -5.54
N ASN A 128 6.32 -4.50 -5.98
CA ASN A 128 5.88 -4.12 -7.31
C ASN A 128 7.11 -3.75 -8.15
N THR A 129 7.26 -4.39 -9.31
CA THR A 129 8.32 -4.08 -10.28
C THR A 129 7.68 -3.60 -11.57
N ALA A 130 8.19 -2.50 -12.11
CA ALA A 130 7.82 -2.00 -13.43
C ALA A 130 9.07 -1.85 -14.29
N SER A 131 9.08 -2.42 -15.48
CA SER A 131 10.19 -2.33 -16.43
C SER A 131 9.76 -1.79 -17.77
N ASN A 132 10.62 -0.98 -18.39
CA ASN A 132 10.49 -0.55 -19.76
C ASN A 132 11.46 -1.35 -20.63
N HIS A 133 11.02 -1.72 -21.82
CA HIS A 133 11.79 -2.52 -22.76
C HIS A 133 11.99 -1.73 -24.06
N ALA A 134 12.90 -0.75 -24.02
CA ALA A 134 13.11 0.26 -25.05
C ALA A 134 13.25 -0.28 -26.50
N TYR A 135 13.71 -1.51 -26.68
CA TYR A 135 13.95 -2.11 -28.00
C TYR A 135 12.86 -3.08 -28.46
N GLN A 136 12.30 -3.87 -27.55
CA GLN A 136 11.32 -4.90 -27.89
C GLN A 136 9.89 -4.36 -27.79
N HIS A 137 9.64 -3.51 -26.80
CA HIS A 137 8.33 -2.96 -26.46
C HIS A 137 8.48 -1.50 -26.00
N PRO A 138 8.87 -0.57 -26.90
CA PRO A 138 9.19 0.83 -26.54
C PRO A 138 8.02 1.60 -25.93
N ASP A 139 6.80 1.20 -26.27
CA ASP A 139 5.56 1.87 -25.86
C ASP A 139 4.87 1.18 -24.66
N GLU A 140 5.50 0.15 -24.09
CA GLU A 140 4.92 -0.63 -22.98
C GLU A 140 5.75 -0.52 -21.70
N THR A 141 5.04 -0.52 -20.58
CA THR A 141 5.58 -0.82 -19.27
C THR A 141 5.08 -2.19 -18.85
N TRP A 142 5.98 -3.03 -18.36
CA TRP A 142 5.68 -4.39 -17.89
C TRP A 142 5.73 -4.42 -16.37
N GLN A 143 4.63 -4.83 -15.75
CA GLN A 143 4.48 -4.86 -14.30
C GLN A 143 4.43 -6.29 -13.75
N SER A 144 5.14 -6.52 -12.66
CA SER A 144 5.15 -7.79 -11.93
C SER A 144 4.97 -7.55 -10.45
N ILE A 145 4.09 -8.33 -9.81
CA ILE A 145 3.81 -8.23 -8.38
C ILE A 145 4.16 -9.52 -7.66
N LYS A 146 4.91 -9.40 -6.56
CA LYS A 146 5.17 -10.49 -5.62
C LYS A 146 4.62 -10.13 -4.24
N ILE A 147 4.13 -11.15 -3.53
CA ILE A 147 3.54 -11.01 -2.20
C ILE A 147 4.21 -11.98 -1.23
N GLN A 148 4.49 -11.47 -0.04
CA GLN A 148 4.84 -12.24 1.14
C GLN A 148 3.72 -12.01 2.16
N PRO A 149 2.95 -13.04 2.56
CA PRO A 149 1.97 -12.90 3.63
C PRO A 149 2.68 -12.72 4.97
N ILE A 150 2.19 -11.79 5.81
CA ILE A 150 2.83 -11.42 7.07
C ILE A 150 1.96 -11.80 8.27
N ALA A 151 0.69 -11.38 8.28
CA ALA A 151 -0.23 -11.66 9.38
C ALA A 151 -1.68 -11.76 8.89
N LEU A 152 -2.50 -12.48 9.66
CA LEU A 152 -3.92 -12.68 9.40
C LEU A 152 -4.67 -12.75 10.75
N GLY A 153 -5.16 -11.59 11.20
CA GLY A 153 -5.99 -11.41 12.40
C GLY A 153 -7.45 -11.81 12.21
N SER A 154 -7.91 -11.98 10.97
CA SER A 154 -9.33 -12.32 10.72
C SER A 154 -9.56 -13.82 10.50
N ILE A 155 -10.61 -14.40 11.10
CA ILE A 155 -11.11 -15.75 10.76
C ILE A 155 -12.08 -15.79 9.57
N LYS A 156 -12.45 -14.64 9.02
CA LYS A 156 -13.36 -14.56 7.88
C LYS A 156 -12.66 -14.98 6.58
N THR A 157 -13.45 -15.33 5.58
CA THR A 157 -12.94 -15.46 4.21
C THR A 157 -12.69 -14.08 3.64
N ILE A 158 -11.43 -13.77 3.37
CA ILE A 158 -11.01 -12.52 2.75
C ILE A 158 -10.56 -12.81 1.32
N LYS A 159 -11.19 -12.17 0.34
CA LYS A 159 -10.69 -12.08 -1.04
C LYS A 159 -9.75 -10.89 -1.15
N LEU A 160 -8.64 -11.03 -1.85
CA LEU A 160 -7.67 -9.97 -2.10
C LEU A 160 -7.59 -9.68 -3.60
N GLY A 161 -7.61 -8.39 -3.95
CA GLY A 161 -7.37 -7.92 -5.30
C GLY A 161 -6.67 -6.58 -5.35
N CYS A 162 -6.36 -6.13 -6.57
CA CYS A 162 -5.79 -4.82 -6.82
C CYS A 162 -6.25 -4.22 -8.15
N ILE A 163 -6.02 -2.91 -8.29
CA ILE A 163 -6.14 -2.15 -9.54
C ILE A 163 -4.74 -1.70 -9.95
N LEU A 164 -4.40 -1.91 -11.22
CA LEU A 164 -3.12 -1.50 -11.80
C LEU A 164 -3.21 -0.15 -12.51
N SER A 165 -2.07 0.32 -13.01
CA SER A 165 -1.91 1.67 -13.54
C SER A 165 -2.78 2.02 -14.75
N ASP A 166 -3.21 1.01 -15.49
CA ASP A 166 -4.12 1.12 -16.63
C ASP A 166 -5.60 1.04 -16.23
N GLY A 167 -5.89 0.94 -14.94
CA GLY A 167 -7.24 0.77 -14.38
C GLY A 167 -7.75 -0.67 -14.41
N SER A 168 -6.94 -1.64 -14.84
CA SER A 168 -7.34 -3.05 -14.84
C SER A 168 -7.44 -3.61 -13.42
N GLU A 169 -8.51 -4.37 -13.16
CA GLU A 169 -8.74 -5.06 -11.89
C GLU A 169 -8.22 -6.51 -11.96
N HIS A 170 -7.50 -6.93 -10.92
CA HIS A 170 -6.94 -8.27 -10.80
C HIS A 170 -7.27 -8.88 -9.44
N ILE A 171 -7.79 -10.10 -9.45
CA ILE A 171 -7.97 -10.89 -8.23
C ILE A 171 -6.69 -11.70 -7.99
N ILE A 172 -6.10 -11.51 -6.81
CA ILE A 172 -4.91 -12.22 -6.36
C ILE A 172 -5.29 -13.53 -5.68
N SER A 173 -6.33 -13.49 -4.83
CA SER A 173 -6.77 -14.63 -4.05
C SER A 173 -8.26 -14.53 -3.76
N ASN A 174 -8.98 -15.64 -3.89
CA ASN A 174 -10.40 -15.71 -3.49
C ASN A 174 -10.58 -16.03 -2.00
N ASP A 175 -9.57 -16.63 -1.39
CA ASP A 175 -9.49 -16.90 0.04
C ASP A 175 -8.02 -16.85 0.48
N VAL A 176 -7.60 -15.70 1.03
CA VAL A 176 -6.19 -15.50 1.42
C VAL A 176 -5.72 -16.55 2.43
N ARG A 177 -6.62 -17.08 3.27
CA ARG A 177 -6.25 -18.08 4.26
C ARG A 177 -5.77 -19.35 3.58
N THR A 178 -6.51 -19.82 2.57
CA THR A 178 -6.13 -20.98 1.78
C THR A 178 -4.93 -20.69 0.88
N ASP A 179 -5.00 -19.59 0.13
CA ASP A 179 -4.07 -19.34 -0.98
C ASP A 179 -2.71 -18.78 -0.52
N LEU A 180 -2.70 -17.92 0.50
CA LEU A 180 -1.50 -17.23 0.98
C LEU A 180 -0.98 -17.80 2.32
N PHE A 181 -1.89 -18.20 3.21
CA PHE A 181 -1.54 -18.71 4.55
C PHE A 181 -1.63 -20.24 4.68
N SER A 182 -1.68 -20.96 3.55
CA SER A 182 -1.65 -22.42 3.47
C SER A 182 -2.73 -23.12 4.31
N GLY A 183 -3.91 -22.52 4.43
CA GLY A 183 -5.06 -23.05 5.16
C GLY A 183 -4.87 -23.11 6.69
N LYS A 184 -3.84 -22.45 7.23
CA LYS A 184 -3.60 -22.41 8.69
C LYS A 184 -4.78 -21.78 9.40
N GLN A 185 -5.08 -22.27 10.60
CA GLN A 185 -6.27 -21.90 11.37
C GLN A 185 -5.92 -20.91 12.49
N GLY A 186 -6.91 -20.15 12.94
CA GLY A 186 -6.76 -19.14 13.98
C GLY A 186 -6.07 -17.87 13.49
N PHE A 187 -5.67 -17.04 14.44
CA PHE A 187 -4.92 -15.81 14.22
C PHE A 187 -3.46 -16.12 13.95
N ILE A 188 -2.92 -15.53 12.89
CA ILE A 188 -1.57 -15.82 12.41
C ILE A 188 -0.73 -14.56 12.58
N ASN A 189 0.29 -14.65 13.44
CA ASN A 189 1.26 -13.59 13.71
C ASN A 189 0.66 -12.27 14.25
N THR A 190 -0.56 -12.27 14.81
CA THR A 190 -1.13 -11.09 15.49
C THR A 190 -1.11 -11.20 17.01
N VAL A 191 -0.95 -12.41 17.55
CA VAL A 191 -0.84 -12.69 18.99
C VAL A 191 0.56 -13.20 19.38
N ASP A 192 1.04 -12.77 20.55
CA ASP A 192 2.41 -13.01 21.01
C ASP A 192 2.69 -14.42 21.57
N ASP A 193 1.77 -15.36 21.40
CA ASP A 193 1.82 -16.64 22.11
C ASP A 193 2.78 -17.66 21.46
N ASN A 194 3.19 -17.45 20.21
CA ASN A 194 3.93 -18.44 19.41
C ASN A 194 5.14 -17.86 18.66
N THR A 195 6.09 -18.74 18.32
CA THR A 195 7.09 -18.47 17.27
C THR A 195 6.37 -18.08 15.97
N PRO A 196 6.82 -17.03 15.27
CA PRO A 196 6.08 -16.53 14.12
C PRO A 196 6.16 -17.52 12.97
N ILE A 197 5.07 -17.61 12.22
CA ILE A 197 5.03 -18.36 10.98
C ILE A 197 5.59 -17.47 9.89
N ARG A 198 6.63 -17.95 9.21
CA ARG A 198 7.31 -17.18 8.17
C ARG A 198 6.90 -17.69 6.80
N TYR A 199 6.71 -16.76 5.87
CA TYR A 199 6.39 -17.04 4.48
C TYR A 199 7.42 -16.39 3.58
N ARG A 200 7.65 -17.02 2.42
CA ARG A 200 8.53 -16.50 1.38
C ARG A 200 7.78 -15.50 0.51
N LEU A 201 8.53 -14.57 -0.09
CA LEU A 201 8.04 -13.74 -1.17
C LEU A 201 7.76 -14.61 -2.41
N SER A 202 6.54 -14.57 -2.94
CA SER A 202 6.12 -15.39 -4.08
C SER A 202 5.47 -14.54 -5.17
N SER A 203 5.67 -14.91 -6.44
CA SER A 203 4.99 -14.24 -7.55
C SER A 203 3.47 -14.46 -7.51
N THR A 204 2.73 -13.42 -7.87
CA THR A 204 1.28 -13.50 -8.09
C THR A 204 0.97 -13.97 -9.53
N ASN A 205 -0.31 -13.93 -9.91
CA ASN A 205 -0.76 -14.06 -11.30
C ASN A 205 -0.38 -12.84 -12.18
N ILE A 206 0.07 -11.73 -11.59
CA ILE A 206 0.51 -10.53 -12.32
C ILE A 206 2.02 -10.64 -12.53
N GLN A 207 2.40 -11.15 -13.70
CA GLN A 207 3.80 -11.31 -14.12
C GLN A 207 3.96 -10.77 -15.53
N ASN A 208 4.86 -9.81 -15.71
CA ASN A 208 5.11 -9.12 -16.98
C ASN A 208 3.81 -8.64 -17.63
N TYR A 209 2.87 -8.13 -16.82
CA TYR A 209 1.62 -7.57 -17.32
C TYR A 209 1.92 -6.27 -18.05
N ALA A 210 1.73 -6.27 -19.37
CA ALA A 210 2.07 -5.15 -20.23
C ALA A 210 0.90 -4.17 -20.33
N PHE A 211 1.19 -2.88 -20.17
CA PHE A 211 0.26 -1.79 -20.44
C PHE A 211 0.99 -0.62 -21.09
N ALA A 212 0.23 0.30 -21.70
CA ALA A 212 0.78 1.46 -22.39
C ALA A 212 1.58 2.36 -21.42
N LYS A 213 2.79 2.75 -21.83
CA LYS A 213 3.64 3.66 -21.05
C LYS A 213 2.91 4.97 -20.81
N THR A 214 2.85 5.41 -19.55
CA THR A 214 2.31 6.73 -19.18
C THR A 214 3.47 7.66 -18.86
N GLU A 215 3.51 8.82 -19.53
CA GLU A 215 4.52 9.83 -19.21
C GLU A 215 4.21 10.45 -17.84
N GLN A 216 5.25 10.66 -17.02
CA GLN A 216 5.20 11.46 -15.78
C GLN A 216 4.40 10.83 -14.61
N LYS A 217 4.07 9.54 -14.67
CA LYS A 217 3.50 8.82 -13.52
C LYS A 217 4.22 7.49 -13.34
N ALA A 218 4.64 7.21 -12.12
CA ALA A 218 5.18 5.90 -11.79
C ALA A 218 4.10 4.83 -11.84
N ALA A 219 4.48 3.58 -12.15
CA ALA A 219 3.58 2.45 -12.02
C ALA A 219 3.13 2.29 -10.55
N TRP A 220 1.83 2.24 -10.35
CA TRP A 220 1.16 2.17 -9.05
C TRP A 220 0.26 0.93 -8.94
N VAL A 221 -0.13 0.61 -7.71
CA VAL A 221 -1.06 -0.47 -7.37
C VAL A 221 -1.97 0.02 -6.25
N ALA A 222 -3.28 -0.05 -6.47
CA ALA A 222 -4.29 0.22 -5.43
C ALA A 222 -4.91 -1.10 -4.96
N TRP A 223 -4.91 -1.35 -3.65
CA TRP A 223 -5.30 -2.63 -3.08
C TRP A 223 -6.74 -2.63 -2.57
N PHE A 224 -7.41 -3.78 -2.59
CA PHE A 224 -8.70 -3.95 -1.96
C PHE A 224 -8.89 -5.36 -1.41
N ILE A 225 -9.82 -5.49 -0.46
CA ILE A 225 -10.34 -6.76 -0.02
C ILE A 225 -11.85 -6.85 -0.25
N GLU A 226 -12.36 -8.09 -0.35
CA GLU A 226 -13.78 -8.36 -0.18
C GLU A 226 -14.01 -9.31 1.00
N VAL A 227 -14.89 -8.88 1.90
CA VAL A 227 -15.25 -9.61 3.12
C VAL A 227 -16.76 -9.44 3.34
N ASP A 228 -17.46 -10.53 3.64
CA ASP A 228 -18.90 -10.53 3.91
C ASP A 228 -19.74 -9.79 2.84
N GLY A 229 -19.34 -9.91 1.57
CA GLY A 229 -20.02 -9.30 0.43
C GLY A 229 -19.80 -7.78 0.28
N LYS A 230 -18.88 -7.19 1.04
CA LYS A 230 -18.45 -5.80 0.92
C LYS A 230 -17.05 -5.72 0.35
N ARG A 231 -16.81 -4.75 -0.53
CA ARG A 231 -15.49 -4.45 -1.07
C ARG A 231 -14.95 -3.18 -0.40
N MET A 232 -13.74 -3.24 0.11
CA MET A 232 -13.09 -2.17 0.86
C MET A 232 -11.68 -1.94 0.31
N TYR A 233 -11.37 -0.70 -0.05
CA TYR A 233 -10.11 -0.31 -0.66
C TYR A 233 -9.14 0.24 0.38
N ALA A 234 -7.85 -0.04 0.21
CA ALA A 234 -6.82 0.70 0.93
C ALA A 234 -6.79 2.14 0.41
N ALA A 235 -6.50 3.10 1.28
CA ALA A 235 -6.38 4.49 0.90
C ALA A 235 -5.27 4.66 -0.15
N SER A 236 -5.63 5.22 -1.30
CA SER A 236 -4.70 5.49 -2.40
C SER A 236 -5.15 6.71 -3.17
N SER A 237 -4.20 7.63 -3.41
CA SER A 237 -4.45 8.82 -4.24
C SER A 237 -4.43 8.52 -5.74
N ASP A 238 -4.11 7.29 -6.14
CA ASP A 238 -3.97 6.88 -7.54
C ASP A 238 -5.29 6.51 -8.22
N ILE A 239 -6.35 6.27 -7.44
CA ILE A 239 -7.70 5.92 -7.90
C ILE A 239 -8.75 6.88 -7.31
N ASP A 240 -9.88 7.03 -8.00
CA ASP A 240 -10.92 8.00 -7.62
C ASP A 240 -11.68 7.57 -6.36
N TYR A 241 -11.44 8.27 -5.25
CA TYR A 241 -12.11 8.05 -3.96
C TYR A 241 -13.64 8.20 -4.00
N LYS A 242 -14.21 8.82 -5.06
CA LYS A 242 -15.66 8.91 -5.24
C LYS A 242 -16.27 7.63 -5.81
N VAL A 243 -15.45 6.81 -6.46
CA VAL A 243 -15.85 5.55 -7.10
C VAL A 243 -15.50 4.36 -6.20
N TYR A 244 -14.39 4.45 -5.48
CA TYR A 244 -13.83 3.35 -4.69
C TYR A 244 -13.95 3.64 -3.18
N ASP A 245 -14.60 2.73 -2.45
CA ASP A 245 -14.89 2.87 -1.02
C ASP A 245 -13.63 2.63 -0.17
N MET A 246 -12.94 3.70 0.22
CA MET A 246 -11.65 3.65 0.92
C MET A 246 -11.72 3.92 2.41
N VAL A 247 -12.82 4.54 2.88
CA VAL A 247 -12.95 4.99 4.27
C VAL A 247 -14.33 4.67 4.83
N ASN A 248 -14.40 4.43 6.14
CA ASN A 248 -15.67 4.22 6.82
C ASN A 248 -16.43 5.54 7.07
N LYS A 249 -17.60 5.42 7.72
CA LYS A 249 -18.45 6.58 8.06
C LYS A 249 -17.81 7.58 9.00
N GLU A 250 -16.76 7.18 9.72
CA GLU A 250 -15.94 8.03 10.59
C GLU A 250 -14.72 8.61 9.84
N ASN A 251 -14.66 8.40 8.52
CA ASN A 251 -13.57 8.77 7.63
C ASN A 251 -12.25 8.07 8.00
N MET A 252 -12.31 6.85 8.56
CA MET A 252 -11.14 6.02 8.85
C MET A 252 -10.86 5.10 7.65
N PRO A 253 -9.60 4.98 7.18
CA PRO A 253 -9.28 4.14 6.04
C PRO A 253 -9.55 2.67 6.36
N TYR A 254 -10.05 1.90 5.39
CA TYR A 254 -10.18 0.44 5.54
C TYR A 254 -8.85 -0.29 5.40
N GLY A 255 -7.91 0.30 4.67
CA GLY A 255 -6.56 -0.22 4.57
C GLY A 255 -5.53 0.86 4.32
N LEU A 256 -4.28 0.53 4.61
CA LEU A 256 -3.12 1.39 4.47
C LEU A 256 -2.06 0.67 3.64
N ALA A 257 -1.47 1.39 2.69
CA ALA A 257 -0.29 0.93 1.95
C ALA A 257 0.91 1.81 2.33
N VAL A 258 1.85 1.23 3.07
CA VAL A 258 3.00 1.93 3.67
C VAL A 258 4.28 1.60 2.91
N ALA A 259 4.90 2.61 2.29
CA ALA A 259 6.13 2.47 1.51
C ALA A 259 7.42 2.69 2.32
N SER A 260 7.35 3.39 3.46
CA SER A 260 8.52 3.68 4.30
C SER A 260 9.20 2.41 4.82
N GLY A 261 10.52 2.49 5.07
CA GLY A 261 11.27 1.37 5.64
C GLY A 261 11.30 0.13 4.74
N ASN A 262 11.39 0.33 3.42
CA ASN A 262 11.30 -0.73 2.39
C ASN A 262 10.04 -1.59 2.54
N GLY A 263 8.89 -0.95 2.74
CA GLY A 263 7.61 -1.65 2.85
C GLY A 263 7.46 -2.49 4.11
N THR A 264 8.16 -2.14 5.20
CA THR A 264 7.99 -2.78 6.51
C THR A 264 7.23 -1.88 7.47
N PHE A 265 6.52 -2.49 8.43
CA PHE A 265 5.72 -1.76 9.41
C PHE A 265 5.71 -2.48 10.76
N SER A 266 5.71 -1.72 11.87
CA SER A 266 5.50 -2.31 13.20
C SER A 266 4.01 -2.32 13.50
N TYR A 267 3.32 -3.37 13.08
CA TYR A 267 1.86 -3.45 13.26
C TYR A 267 1.48 -3.73 14.71
N PRO A 268 0.32 -3.21 15.16
CA PRO A 268 -0.23 -3.53 16.48
C PRO A 268 -0.43 -5.03 16.68
N GLN A 269 -0.18 -5.48 17.90
CA GLN A 269 -0.68 -6.78 18.35
C GLN A 269 -2.22 -6.76 18.37
N GLU A 270 -2.83 -7.92 18.17
CA GLU A 270 -4.27 -8.16 18.28
C GLU A 270 -4.91 -7.38 19.45
N LYS A 271 -6.00 -6.64 19.16
CA LYS A 271 -6.76 -5.76 20.07
C LYS A 271 -6.13 -4.40 20.42
N ASN A 272 -4.90 -4.12 20.01
CA ASN A 272 -4.32 -2.80 20.20
C ASN A 272 -4.59 -1.95 18.97
N SER A 273 -5.19 -0.78 19.14
CA SER A 273 -5.44 0.10 18.00
C SER A 273 -4.17 0.84 17.54
N LEU A 274 -4.12 1.31 16.29
CA LEU A 274 -3.12 2.26 15.83
C LEU A 274 -3.14 3.58 16.61
N PHE A 275 -4.29 3.98 17.15
CA PHE A 275 -4.41 5.19 17.98
C PHE A 275 -3.63 5.07 19.31
N GLU A 276 -3.58 3.87 19.88
CA GLU A 276 -2.81 3.60 21.11
C GLU A 276 -1.36 3.28 20.79
N THR A 277 -1.14 2.49 19.74
CA THR A 277 0.18 2.02 19.33
C THR A 277 1.04 3.15 18.78
N TYR A 278 0.45 4.12 18.08
CA TYR A 278 1.12 5.28 17.51
C TYR A 278 0.40 6.56 17.95
N LEU A 279 0.94 7.24 18.97
CA LEU A 279 0.35 8.49 19.48
C LEU A 279 0.22 9.59 18.41
N GLY A 280 1.06 9.53 17.36
CA GLY A 280 1.01 10.44 16.21
C GLY A 280 -0.01 10.07 15.14
N PHE A 281 -0.67 8.90 15.21
CA PHE A 281 -1.58 8.42 14.17
C PHE A 281 -2.72 9.39 13.90
N SER A 282 -3.38 9.89 14.95
CA SER A 282 -4.48 10.85 14.81
C SER A 282 -4.04 12.14 14.11
N ASP A 283 -2.88 12.69 14.47
CA ASP A 283 -2.37 13.89 13.82
C ASP A 283 -1.95 13.61 12.37
N TRP A 284 -1.36 12.45 12.09
CA TRP A 284 -0.94 12.05 10.76
C TRP A 284 -2.13 11.89 9.80
N ILE A 285 -3.15 11.11 10.16
CA ILE A 285 -4.32 10.91 9.28
C ILE A 285 -5.05 12.23 9.02
N ASN A 286 -5.01 13.17 9.97
CA ASN A 286 -5.62 14.50 9.86
C ASN A 286 -4.69 15.55 9.21
N GLY A 287 -3.50 15.16 8.71
CA GLY A 287 -2.58 16.05 8.01
C GLY A 287 -1.88 17.08 8.90
N LYS A 288 -1.93 16.88 10.23
CA LYS A 288 -1.24 17.72 11.24
C LYS A 288 0.19 17.26 11.49
N ALA A 289 0.52 16.03 11.10
CA ALA A 289 1.87 15.47 11.14
C ALA A 289 2.25 14.86 9.79
N SER A 290 3.53 14.92 9.42
CA SER A 290 4.08 14.36 8.18
C SER A 290 4.45 12.88 8.28
N SER A 291 4.32 12.30 9.47
CA SER A 291 4.63 10.90 9.80
C SER A 291 3.69 10.41 10.89
N ILE A 292 3.39 9.10 10.87
CA ILE A 292 2.62 8.40 11.90
C ILE A 292 3.28 8.44 13.29
N GLY A 293 4.59 8.72 13.33
CA GLY A 293 5.37 8.83 14.57
C GLY A 293 6.02 7.50 14.99
N SER A 294 6.52 7.48 16.24
CA SER A 294 7.09 6.27 16.85
C SER A 294 6.00 5.39 17.43
N PHE A 295 6.22 4.07 17.42
CA PHE A 295 5.32 3.11 18.04
C PHE A 295 5.69 2.85 19.50
N GLU A 296 4.68 2.52 20.30
CA GLU A 296 4.83 1.96 21.64
C GLU A 296 5.20 0.48 21.53
N LYS A 297 6.43 0.13 21.94
CA LYS A 297 7.01 -1.20 21.71
C LYS A 297 6.18 -2.35 22.32
N GLU A 298 5.54 -2.11 23.45
CA GLU A 298 4.72 -3.11 24.15
C GLU A 298 3.35 -3.33 23.50
N LEU A 299 2.98 -2.51 22.51
CA LEU A 299 1.68 -2.60 21.82
C LEU A 299 1.78 -3.18 20.41
N VAL A 300 2.99 -3.30 19.85
CA VAL A 300 3.23 -3.91 18.54
C VAL A 300 3.51 -5.40 18.67
N TYR A 301 3.23 -6.17 17.61
CA TYR A 301 3.61 -7.57 17.55
C TYR A 301 5.13 -7.75 17.80
N LYS A 302 5.49 -8.61 18.76
CA LYS A 302 6.85 -8.63 19.30
C LYS A 302 7.95 -8.92 18.27
N TYR A 303 7.66 -9.60 17.16
CA TYR A 303 8.64 -9.91 16.10
C TYR A 303 8.75 -8.84 14.99
N CYS A 304 8.03 -7.72 15.13
CA CYS A 304 8.28 -6.52 14.33
C CYS A 304 9.54 -5.79 14.80
N SER A 305 9.75 -5.72 16.11
CA SER A 305 10.88 -5.03 16.75
C SER A 305 11.86 -5.98 17.45
N GLY A 306 11.42 -7.18 17.80
CA GLY A 306 12.21 -8.25 18.39
C GLY A 306 12.74 -9.21 17.33
N GLY A 307 14.00 -9.60 17.50
CA GLY A 307 14.65 -10.58 16.63
C GLY A 307 14.09 -11.98 16.78
N ILE A 308 13.71 -12.59 15.67
CA ILE A 308 13.61 -14.03 15.51
C ILE A 308 15.05 -14.54 15.42
N ILE A 309 15.51 -15.29 16.42
CA ILE A 309 16.81 -15.96 16.34
C ILE A 309 16.67 -17.16 15.40
N SER A 310 17.31 -17.10 14.24
CA SER A 310 17.40 -18.21 13.29
C SER A 310 18.45 -19.24 13.73
N GLU A 311 18.45 -20.39 13.05
CA GLU A 311 19.41 -21.48 13.29
C GLU A 311 20.87 -21.06 13.10
N ASP A 312 21.12 -20.02 12.29
CA ASP A 312 22.46 -19.43 12.09
C ASP A 312 22.88 -18.47 13.22
N GLY A 313 22.05 -18.31 14.25
CA GLY A 313 22.29 -17.43 15.40
C GLY A 313 22.07 -15.94 15.14
N LYS A 314 21.59 -15.55 13.95
CA LYS A 314 21.27 -14.16 13.63
C LYS A 314 19.85 -13.81 14.05
N SER A 315 19.65 -12.53 14.33
CA SER A 315 18.35 -11.94 14.64
C SER A 315 17.73 -11.38 13.37
N HIS A 316 16.55 -11.85 13.00
CA HIS A 316 15.78 -11.38 11.85
C HIS A 316 14.41 -10.85 12.28
N LYS A 317 13.85 -9.92 11.53
CA LYS A 317 12.47 -9.48 11.70
C LYS A 317 11.51 -10.38 10.93
N ILE A 318 10.22 -10.28 11.21
CA ILE A 318 9.17 -10.99 10.47
C ILE A 318 9.21 -10.73 8.95
N TRP A 319 9.76 -9.60 8.54
CA TRP A 319 9.88 -9.12 7.17
C TRP A 319 11.11 -9.69 6.41
N ASP A 320 12.14 -10.18 7.11
CA ASP A 320 13.50 -10.39 6.56
C ASP A 320 13.70 -11.73 5.83
N TYR A 321 12.69 -12.24 5.11
CA TYR A 321 12.70 -13.64 4.62
C TYR A 321 12.23 -13.84 3.18
N GLN A 322 12.77 -13.03 2.28
CA GLN A 322 12.57 -13.21 0.83
C GLN A 322 13.28 -14.47 0.29
N ASP A 323 14.23 -15.05 1.06
CA ASP A 323 15.18 -16.08 0.59
C ASP A 323 15.09 -17.44 1.35
N LEU A 324 13.97 -17.76 2.02
CA LEU A 324 13.79 -19.12 2.56
C LEU A 324 13.70 -20.13 1.41
N GLN A 325 14.73 -21.01 1.31
CA GLN A 325 14.73 -22.21 0.46
C GLN A 325 13.70 -23.23 0.92
#